data_AF-A0AAW0K675-F1
#
_entry.id   AF-A0AAW0K675-F1
#
_cell.length_a   1.000
_cell.length_b   1.000
_cell.length_c   1.000
_cell.angle_alpha   90.00
_cell.angle_beta   90.00
_cell.angle_gamma   90.00
#
_symmetry.space_group_name_H-M   'P 1'
#
loop_
_entity.id
_entity.type
_entity.pdbx_description
1 polymer ?
#
loop_
_entity_poly.entity_id
_entity_poly.type
_entity_poly.pdbx_seq_one_letter_code
_entity_poly.pdbx_strand_id
1 'polypeptide(L)'
;MKRAFGMLTFVFFFLPFGVRLSKNQDYDEMPAAPPPAVENCDGIFLSYDFLSRTKEYPHVKNATAQSWAFNSTARVLNTGKFELKAWKIFIRFQHEEILVNAGGAVLMDGDDFLAAVGNGSYFSGSTQADLKASIDTAGDFTQIQVKIQLSGTQFGVKPPGIPMPKTIRLVNDGYKCPAPTHRIMNCERKPVISDLPPEKANDTIVGRIPYCCRNGSLLLTILDPSKSKSVFQVQVYKIPPDVNRAALYPPEKWKIVGTLNPDYKCGPPIRVDATEFPDASGLPAVTTAIASWQIVCNITRPAKRNSRCCVSFSAYYNNSVIPCNTCACGCGDNKRCNPDAPSMLLPPEALLFPFENRTQNALAWAKINHYNIPKPLPCGDNCGVSINWHVNTDYMSGWTARITLFNWEKINFENWFTAIQMKKAYRGYEKIYSFNGTLIPELNHTIIFQGLLGLNFLMGETNGSDPTKDPRVPGKQQSVISFTKTQTPGITIAKGDGYPSRVFFNGEECSLPTKFPMMSNGNQYHVNMVEIIRFFICSLITYAFGRLFN
;
A
#
# COMPACT_ATOMS: atom_id res chain seq x y z
N MET A 1 0.97 -44.53 53.18
CA MET A 1 -0.29 -45.30 53.27
C MET A 1 -1.14 -44.92 52.07
N LYS A 2 -1.18 -45.72 51.00
CA LYS A 2 -2.07 -46.88 50.75
C LYS A 2 -3.58 -46.51 50.76
N ARG A 3 -4.25 -46.86 49.64
CA ARG A 3 -5.70 -47.02 49.36
C ARG A 3 -6.42 -45.72 48.94
N ALA A 4 -6.96 -45.53 47.73
CA ALA A 4 -7.68 -46.37 46.76
C ALA A 4 -9.11 -46.80 47.17
N PHE A 5 -10.02 -46.55 46.22
CA PHE A 5 -11.39 -47.06 45.99
C PHE A 5 -12.60 -46.36 46.61
N GLY A 6 -13.55 -45.99 45.72
CA GLY A 6 -14.90 -45.52 46.06
C GLY A 6 -15.65 -44.94 44.85
N MET A 7 -16.09 -45.83 43.95
CA MET A 7 -16.85 -45.58 42.73
C MET A 7 -18.30 -45.15 43.02
N LEU A 8 -18.81 -44.10 42.38
CA LEU A 8 -20.26 -43.87 42.23
C LEU A 8 -20.57 -43.35 40.81
N THR A 9 -21.06 -44.25 39.97
CA THR A 9 -21.59 -44.02 38.63
C THR A 9 -22.97 -43.37 38.71
N PHE A 10 -23.11 -42.15 38.17
CA PHE A 10 -24.42 -41.59 37.77
C PHE A 10 -24.45 -41.52 36.24
N VAL A 11 -25.23 -42.40 35.63
CA VAL A 11 -25.53 -42.39 34.20
C VAL A 11 -26.68 -41.42 33.97
N PHE A 12 -26.38 -40.22 33.47
CA PHE A 12 -27.39 -39.33 32.91
C PHE A 12 -27.55 -39.63 31.42
N PHE A 13 -28.69 -40.22 31.06
CA PHE A 13 -29.16 -40.31 29.68
C PHE A 13 -29.53 -38.91 29.19
N PHE A 14 -28.71 -38.32 28.30
CA PHE A 14 -29.12 -37.18 27.47
C PHE A 14 -29.43 -37.70 26.06
N LEU A 15 -30.72 -37.70 25.71
CA LEU A 15 -31.19 -37.85 24.33
C LEU A 15 -30.74 -36.62 23.51
N PRO A 16 -30.14 -36.77 22.32
CA PRO A 16 -29.89 -35.64 21.45
C PRO A 16 -31.19 -35.28 20.73
N PHE A 17 -31.88 -34.24 21.20
CA PHE A 17 -32.82 -33.50 20.36
C PHE A 17 -32.00 -32.73 19.31
N GLY A 18 -31.91 -33.30 18.11
CA GLY A 18 -31.37 -32.60 16.94
C GLY A 18 -32.34 -31.51 16.48
N VAL A 19 -32.13 -30.28 16.94
CA VAL A 19 -32.74 -29.10 16.32
C VAL A 19 -31.98 -28.84 15.02
N ARG A 20 -32.56 -29.22 13.87
CA ARG A 20 -32.14 -28.70 12.56
C ARG A 20 -32.57 -27.23 12.48
N LEU A 21 -31.66 -26.32 12.81
CA LEU A 21 -31.72 -24.95 12.30
C LEU A 21 -31.24 -24.97 10.85
N SER A 22 -32.19 -25.08 9.93
CA SER A 22 -31.97 -24.75 8.51
C SER A 22 -31.66 -23.25 8.42
N LYS A 23 -30.37 -22.92 8.29
CA LYS A 23 -29.95 -21.58 7.90
C LYS A 23 -30.14 -21.50 6.38
N ASN A 24 -31.33 -21.09 5.94
CA ASN A 24 -31.46 -20.49 4.61
C ASN A 24 -30.72 -19.15 4.70
N GLN A 25 -29.49 -19.10 4.21
CA GLN A 25 -28.84 -17.83 3.89
C GLN A 25 -29.41 -17.41 2.54
N ASP A 26 -30.52 -16.66 2.58
CA ASP A 26 -30.80 -15.71 1.51
C ASP A 26 -29.61 -14.74 1.50
N TYR A 27 -28.94 -14.67 0.35
CA TYR A 27 -27.91 -13.68 0.10
C TYR A 27 -28.60 -12.34 -0.08
N ASP A 28 -28.82 -11.61 1.01
CA ASP A 28 -29.21 -10.21 0.94
C ASP A 28 -28.05 -9.42 0.30
N GLU A 29 -28.29 -9.00 -0.94
CA GLU A 29 -27.44 -8.12 -1.72
C GLU A 29 -27.26 -6.80 -0.94
N MET A 30 -26.08 -6.59 -0.34
CA MET A 30 -25.79 -5.37 0.40
C MET A 30 -25.96 -4.15 -0.55
N PRO A 31 -26.82 -3.17 -0.22
CA PRO A 31 -27.09 -2.07 -1.14
C PRO A 31 -25.82 -1.26 -1.39
N ALA A 32 -25.49 -1.06 -2.67
CA ALA A 32 -24.36 -0.25 -3.09
C ALA A 32 -24.38 1.14 -2.43
N ALA A 33 -23.26 1.55 -1.83
CA ALA A 33 -23.12 2.84 -1.18
C ALA A 33 -23.49 3.99 -2.15
N PRO A 34 -24.20 5.04 -1.69
CA PRO A 34 -24.57 6.16 -2.54
C PRO A 34 -23.34 6.90 -3.07
N PRO A 35 -23.46 7.58 -4.22
CA PRO A 35 -22.38 8.41 -4.72
C PRO A 35 -21.94 9.48 -3.69
N PRO A 36 -20.63 9.81 -3.55
CA PRO A 36 -20.17 10.83 -2.60
C PRO A 36 -20.80 12.22 -2.80
N ALA A 37 -21.25 12.53 -4.02
CA ALA A 37 -21.97 13.77 -4.32
C ALA A 37 -23.33 13.89 -3.57
N VAL A 38 -23.88 12.77 -3.11
CA VAL A 38 -25.09 12.73 -2.28
C VAL A 38 -24.83 13.34 -0.90
N GLU A 39 -23.61 13.21 -0.36
CA GLU A 39 -23.27 13.70 0.99
C GLU A 39 -23.37 15.23 1.12
N ASN A 40 -23.26 15.95 0.00
CA ASN A 40 -23.37 17.41 -0.05
C ASN A 40 -24.72 17.90 -0.61
N CYS A 41 -25.73 17.02 -0.69
CA CYS A 41 -27.05 17.37 -1.21
C CYS A 41 -28.08 17.37 -0.08
N ASP A 42 -28.60 18.56 0.28
CA ASP A 42 -29.64 18.73 1.30
C ASP A 42 -31.07 18.75 0.72
N GLY A 43 -31.30 18.06 -0.40
CA GLY A 43 -32.54 18.16 -1.18
C GLY A 43 -32.86 16.89 -1.97
N ILE A 44 -33.11 17.04 -3.27
CA ILE A 44 -33.41 15.90 -4.16
C ILE A 44 -32.21 15.64 -5.07
N PHE A 45 -31.70 14.42 -4.99
CA PHE A 45 -30.58 13.96 -5.80
C PHE A 45 -31.06 13.05 -6.94
N LEU A 46 -30.63 13.36 -8.16
CA LEU A 46 -30.94 12.59 -9.36
C LEU A 46 -29.66 11.94 -9.89
N SER A 47 -29.73 10.66 -10.25
CA SER A 47 -28.63 9.98 -10.94
C SER A 47 -29.13 9.14 -12.11
N TYR A 48 -28.26 8.95 -13.09
CA TYR A 48 -28.50 8.09 -14.23
C TYR A 48 -27.25 7.25 -14.50
N ASP A 49 -27.42 5.93 -14.43
CA ASP A 49 -26.36 4.96 -14.63
C ASP A 49 -26.67 4.14 -15.89
N PHE A 50 -25.80 4.23 -16.90
CA PHE A 50 -25.85 3.34 -18.06
C PHE A 50 -25.19 2.00 -17.68
N LEU A 51 -25.92 0.90 -17.74
CA LEU A 51 -25.45 -0.41 -17.26
C LEU A 51 -24.82 -1.23 -18.36
N SER A 52 -25.53 -1.41 -19.48
CA SER A 52 -25.05 -2.28 -20.56
C SER A 52 -25.71 -1.93 -21.89
N ARG A 53 -25.08 -2.36 -22.98
CA ARG A 53 -25.73 -2.52 -24.27
C ARG A 53 -25.28 -3.78 -24.98
N THR A 54 -26.17 -4.33 -25.79
CA THR A 54 -25.94 -5.46 -26.68
C THR A 54 -26.31 -5.06 -28.11
N LYS A 55 -25.54 -5.55 -29.07
CA LYS A 55 -25.86 -5.31 -30.49
C LYS A 55 -27.15 -6.06 -30.81
N GLU A 56 -28.14 -5.36 -31.36
CA GLU A 56 -29.47 -5.91 -31.60
C GLU A 56 -29.69 -6.19 -33.09
N TYR A 57 -30.58 -7.13 -33.41
CA TYR A 57 -30.94 -7.42 -34.80
C TYR A 57 -31.80 -6.28 -35.40
N PRO A 58 -31.73 -6.04 -36.72
CA PRO A 58 -30.81 -6.65 -37.69
C PRO A 58 -29.40 -6.07 -37.58
N HIS A 59 -28.39 -6.92 -37.78
CA HIS A 59 -26.99 -6.48 -37.80
C HIS A 59 -26.66 -5.78 -39.12
N VAL A 60 -26.55 -4.46 -39.08
CA VAL A 60 -26.26 -3.61 -40.24
C VAL A 60 -24.82 -3.06 -40.19
N LYS A 61 -24.25 -2.78 -41.35
CA LYS A 61 -22.91 -2.16 -41.45
C LYS A 61 -22.94 -0.65 -41.19
N ASN A 62 -24.10 0.00 -41.41
CA ASN A 62 -24.27 1.42 -41.17
C ASN A 62 -24.39 1.70 -39.66
N ALA A 63 -23.39 2.39 -39.09
CA ALA A 63 -23.33 2.65 -37.65
C ALA A 63 -24.49 3.50 -37.13
N THR A 64 -25.03 4.41 -37.94
CA THR A 64 -26.16 5.28 -37.56
C THR A 64 -27.47 4.50 -37.53
N ALA A 65 -27.60 3.50 -38.40
CA ALA A 65 -28.80 2.66 -38.48
C ALA A 65 -28.74 1.41 -37.58
N GLN A 66 -27.60 1.13 -36.94
CA GLN A 66 -27.45 -0.04 -36.08
C GLN A 66 -28.17 0.17 -34.75
N SER A 67 -29.14 -0.69 -34.46
CA SER A 67 -29.83 -0.79 -33.17
C SER A 67 -28.95 -1.45 -32.11
N TRP A 68 -29.05 -0.94 -30.88
CA TRP A 68 -28.44 -1.53 -29.70
C TRP A 68 -29.49 -1.59 -28.60
N ALA A 69 -29.73 -2.78 -28.05
CA ALA A 69 -30.52 -2.90 -26.83
C ALA A 69 -29.68 -2.35 -25.67
N PHE A 70 -30.26 -1.51 -24.82
CA PHE A 70 -29.58 -0.94 -23.66
C PHE A 70 -30.34 -1.22 -22.37
N ASN A 71 -29.59 -1.25 -21.27
CA ASN A 71 -30.12 -1.27 -19.92
C ASN A 71 -29.49 -0.14 -19.10
N SER A 72 -30.31 0.57 -18.33
CA SER A 72 -29.89 1.72 -17.54
C SER A 72 -30.76 1.86 -16.29
N THR A 73 -30.26 2.59 -15.30
CA THR A 73 -30.99 2.87 -14.06
C THR A 73 -30.99 4.35 -13.78
N ALA A 74 -32.17 4.97 -13.71
CA ALA A 74 -32.32 6.31 -13.15
C ALA A 74 -32.72 6.21 -11.67
N ARG A 75 -32.25 7.13 -10.83
CA ARG A 75 -32.59 7.16 -9.40
C ARG A 75 -33.05 8.55 -8.99
N VAL A 76 -34.05 8.58 -8.13
CA VAL A 76 -34.49 9.78 -7.40
C VAL A 76 -34.33 9.48 -5.92
N LEU A 77 -33.56 10.31 -5.22
CA LEU A 77 -33.26 10.16 -3.81
C LEU A 77 -33.62 11.45 -3.07
N ASN A 78 -34.40 11.35 -2.01
CA ASN A 78 -34.74 12.46 -1.14
C ASN A 78 -33.81 12.47 0.09
N THR A 79 -32.82 13.36 0.09
CA THR A 79 -31.94 13.63 1.25
C THR A 79 -32.39 14.87 2.02
N GLY A 80 -33.50 15.49 1.60
CA GLY A 80 -34.02 16.72 2.18
C GLY A 80 -34.83 16.52 3.45
N LYS A 81 -35.26 17.67 4.01
CA LYS A 81 -36.07 17.76 5.23
C LYS A 81 -37.57 17.56 5.00
N PHE A 82 -38.01 17.58 3.74
CA PHE A 82 -39.42 17.55 3.37
C PHE A 82 -39.69 16.37 2.45
N GLU A 83 -40.90 15.82 2.55
CA GLU A 83 -41.39 14.79 1.65
C GLU A 83 -41.51 15.32 0.21
N LEU A 84 -41.00 14.56 -0.76
CA LEU A 84 -41.18 14.84 -2.18
C LEU A 84 -42.43 14.12 -2.66
N LYS A 85 -43.54 14.85 -2.73
CA LYS A 85 -44.82 14.32 -3.19
C LYS A 85 -44.88 14.23 -4.71
N ALA A 86 -45.43 13.13 -5.22
CA ALA A 86 -45.62 12.84 -6.62
C ALA A 86 -44.38 13.21 -7.46
N TRP A 87 -43.25 12.57 -7.15
CA TRP A 87 -41.98 12.86 -7.84
C TRP A 87 -42.15 12.72 -9.36
N LYS A 88 -41.64 13.71 -10.08
CA LYS A 88 -41.70 13.78 -11.54
C LYS A 88 -40.35 14.20 -12.07
N ILE A 89 -39.76 13.37 -12.91
CA ILE A 89 -38.47 13.67 -13.55
C ILE A 89 -38.62 13.72 -15.06
N PHE A 90 -37.74 14.49 -15.69
CA PHE A 90 -37.61 14.56 -17.14
C PHE A 90 -36.22 14.07 -17.53
N ILE A 91 -36.17 13.11 -18.46
CA ILE A 91 -34.92 12.60 -19.04
C ILE A 91 -34.95 12.92 -20.52
N ARG A 92 -33.96 13.69 -21.00
CA ARG A 92 -33.80 13.98 -22.42
C ARG A 92 -32.79 13.03 -23.04
N PHE A 93 -33.29 12.04 -23.76
CA PHE A 93 -32.47 11.16 -24.57
C PHE A 93 -31.96 11.89 -25.84
N GLN A 94 -31.05 11.30 -26.63
CA GLN A 94 -30.40 12.02 -27.75
C GLN A 94 -29.94 11.16 -28.94
N HIS A 95 -30.29 9.88 -28.94
CA HIS A 95 -29.84 8.86 -29.87
C HIS A 95 -31.00 8.02 -30.42
N GLU A 96 -32.14 8.67 -30.66
CA GLU A 96 -33.37 8.06 -31.21
C GLU A 96 -33.85 6.84 -30.40
N GLU A 97 -33.82 6.97 -29.08
CA GLU A 97 -34.10 5.88 -28.17
C GLU A 97 -35.58 5.49 -28.17
N ILE A 98 -35.84 4.18 -28.11
CA ILE A 98 -37.17 3.58 -27.98
C ILE A 98 -37.21 2.85 -26.65
N LEU A 99 -38.10 3.24 -25.75
CA LEU A 99 -38.24 2.61 -24.43
C LEU A 99 -39.21 1.43 -24.48
N VAL A 100 -38.73 0.26 -24.06
CA VAL A 100 -39.51 -1.00 -24.02
C VAL A 100 -40.06 -1.24 -22.61
N ASN A 101 -39.33 -0.84 -21.57
CA ASN A 101 -39.79 -0.98 -20.18
C ASN A 101 -39.13 0.06 -19.26
N ALA A 102 -39.88 0.52 -18.26
CA ALA A 102 -39.43 1.40 -17.19
C ALA A 102 -39.88 0.85 -15.83
N GLY A 103 -39.19 -0.19 -15.33
CA GLY A 103 -39.51 -0.81 -14.04
C GLY A 103 -39.42 0.21 -12.90
N GLY A 104 -40.49 0.35 -12.12
CA GLY A 104 -40.56 1.30 -11.00
C GLY A 104 -41.06 2.72 -11.36
N ALA A 105 -41.46 2.97 -12.61
CA ALA A 105 -42.05 4.24 -13.04
C ALA A 105 -43.11 4.05 -14.13
N VAL A 106 -43.91 5.09 -14.36
CA VAL A 106 -44.83 5.23 -15.50
C VAL A 106 -44.39 6.38 -16.40
N LEU A 107 -44.56 6.19 -17.70
CA LEU A 107 -44.43 7.25 -18.71
C LEU A 107 -45.66 8.17 -18.64
N MET A 108 -45.44 9.47 -18.55
CA MET A 108 -46.52 10.45 -18.39
C MET A 108 -46.94 11.11 -19.73
N ASP A 109 -46.28 10.76 -20.83
CA ASP A 109 -46.49 11.37 -22.15
C ASP A 109 -47.66 10.77 -22.94
N GLY A 110 -48.38 9.79 -22.37
CA GLY A 110 -49.59 9.19 -22.94
C GLY A 110 -49.35 8.02 -23.90
N ASP A 111 -48.09 7.66 -24.15
CA ASP A 111 -47.72 6.51 -24.98
C ASP A 111 -47.60 5.22 -24.14
N ASP A 112 -48.18 4.12 -24.63
CA ASP A 112 -47.87 2.78 -24.14
C ASP A 112 -46.40 2.43 -24.44
N PHE A 113 -45.81 1.52 -23.65
CA PHE A 113 -44.42 1.09 -23.86
C PHE A 113 -44.20 0.57 -25.29
N LEU A 114 -42.96 0.73 -25.80
CA LEU A 114 -42.59 0.96 -27.20
C LEU A 114 -42.61 2.46 -27.61
N ALA A 115 -42.41 3.35 -26.64
CA ALA A 115 -42.43 4.79 -26.85
C ALA A 115 -41.12 5.32 -27.46
N ALA A 116 -41.23 6.20 -28.46
CA ALA A 116 -40.09 6.90 -29.03
C ALA A 116 -39.73 8.12 -28.16
N VAL A 117 -38.63 8.02 -27.41
CA VAL A 117 -38.28 8.96 -26.33
C VAL A 117 -37.10 9.87 -26.65
N GLY A 118 -36.63 9.87 -27.90
CA GLY A 118 -35.46 10.64 -28.35
C GLY A 118 -35.54 12.16 -28.12
N ASN A 119 -36.74 12.74 -27.98
CA ASN A 119 -36.93 14.16 -27.63
C ASN A 119 -37.01 14.42 -26.12
N GLY A 120 -36.96 13.35 -25.33
CA GLY A 120 -37.11 13.32 -23.89
C GLY A 120 -38.51 12.92 -23.45
N SER A 121 -38.59 12.37 -22.24
CA SER A 121 -39.83 11.87 -21.67
C SER A 121 -39.94 12.14 -20.17
N TYR A 122 -41.17 12.15 -19.69
CA TYR A 122 -41.50 12.38 -18.29
C TYR A 122 -41.85 11.08 -17.57
N PHE A 123 -41.23 10.88 -16.40
CA PHE A 123 -41.43 9.70 -15.55
C PHE A 123 -41.99 10.10 -14.20
N SER A 124 -42.87 9.26 -13.65
CA SER A 124 -43.48 9.39 -12.32
C SER A 124 -43.68 8.02 -11.67
N GLY A 125 -43.91 7.97 -10.35
CA GLY A 125 -44.09 6.72 -9.61
C GLY A 125 -45.42 5.99 -9.92
N SER A 126 -45.38 4.65 -9.95
CA SER A 126 -46.53 3.79 -10.29
C SER A 126 -47.41 3.39 -9.09
N THR A 127 -46.83 3.15 -7.90
CA THR A 127 -47.57 2.58 -6.74
C THR A 127 -47.20 3.17 -5.37
N GLN A 128 -46.39 4.24 -5.35
CA GLN A 128 -46.16 5.17 -4.24
C GLN A 128 -45.29 6.28 -4.83
N ALA A 129 -45.91 7.42 -5.17
CA ALA A 129 -45.21 8.51 -5.86
C ALA A 129 -44.54 9.50 -4.90
N ASP A 130 -44.63 9.25 -3.59
CA ASP A 130 -44.10 10.13 -2.55
C ASP A 130 -42.82 9.53 -1.97
N LEU A 131 -41.74 10.32 -1.94
CA LEU A 131 -40.51 9.95 -1.25
C LEU A 131 -40.44 10.67 0.09
N LYS A 132 -40.41 9.91 1.19
CA LYS A 132 -40.37 10.45 2.55
C LYS A 132 -39.11 11.27 2.79
N ALA A 133 -39.14 12.14 3.81
CA ALA A 133 -37.96 12.88 4.22
C ALA A 133 -36.92 11.95 4.86
N SER A 134 -35.63 12.25 4.65
CA SER A 134 -34.54 11.46 5.24
C SER A 134 -34.50 11.57 6.76
N ILE A 135 -35.04 12.66 7.33
CA ILE A 135 -35.15 12.86 8.79
C ILE A 135 -36.16 11.87 9.39
N ASP A 136 -37.35 11.79 8.79
CA ASP A 136 -38.47 11.02 9.35
C ASP A 136 -38.28 9.50 9.24
N THR A 137 -37.34 9.07 8.39
CA THR A 137 -37.06 7.66 8.07
C THR A 137 -35.71 7.18 8.59
N ALA A 138 -34.97 8.02 9.31
CA ALA A 138 -33.60 7.74 9.76
C ALA A 138 -32.65 7.31 8.61
N GLY A 139 -32.88 7.80 7.39
CA GLY A 139 -32.07 7.47 6.21
C GLY A 139 -32.36 6.11 5.57
N ASP A 140 -33.53 5.50 5.83
CA ASP A 140 -33.93 4.26 5.17
C ASP A 140 -34.15 4.45 3.66
N PHE A 141 -33.16 4.02 2.87
CA PHE A 141 -33.15 4.11 1.41
C PHE A 141 -34.38 3.47 0.74
N THR A 142 -35.05 2.51 1.37
CA THR A 142 -36.26 1.90 0.78
C THR A 142 -37.46 2.84 0.77
N GLN A 143 -37.46 3.86 1.63
CA GLN A 143 -38.55 4.82 1.78
C GLN A 143 -38.24 6.21 1.21
N ILE A 144 -36.96 6.50 0.94
CA ILE A 144 -36.49 7.81 0.45
C ILE A 144 -35.90 7.73 -0.97
N GLN A 145 -35.78 6.55 -1.57
CA GLN A 145 -35.26 6.35 -2.91
C GLN A 145 -36.23 5.57 -3.79
N VAL A 146 -36.30 5.95 -5.06
CA VAL A 146 -36.84 5.11 -6.13
C VAL A 146 -35.78 4.81 -7.18
N LYS A 147 -35.78 3.58 -7.68
CA LYS A 147 -34.94 3.13 -8.79
C LYS A 147 -35.83 2.84 -9.99
N ILE A 148 -35.50 3.44 -11.12
CA ILE A 148 -36.21 3.30 -12.38
C ILE A 148 -35.33 2.50 -13.32
N GLN A 149 -35.71 1.26 -13.61
CA GLN A 149 -34.97 0.34 -14.46
C GLN A 149 -35.45 0.51 -15.90
N LEU A 150 -34.63 1.15 -16.73
CA LEU A 150 -34.96 1.51 -18.09
C LEU A 150 -34.29 0.53 -19.06
N SER A 151 -35.10 -0.11 -19.90
CA SER A 151 -34.61 -0.95 -21.00
C SER A 151 -35.25 -0.54 -22.31
N GLY A 152 -34.46 -0.54 -23.37
CA GLY A 152 -34.89 -0.01 -24.65
C GLY A 152 -33.90 -0.27 -25.77
N THR A 153 -34.16 0.33 -26.93
CA THR A 153 -33.28 0.32 -28.09
C THR A 153 -32.75 1.72 -28.34
N GLN A 154 -31.52 1.85 -28.81
CA GLN A 154 -30.89 3.11 -29.19
C GLN A 154 -30.11 2.97 -30.51
N PHE A 155 -29.81 4.09 -31.17
CA PHE A 155 -29.16 4.11 -32.48
C PHE A 155 -27.91 5.00 -32.50
N GLY A 156 -27.02 4.79 -33.46
CA GLY A 156 -25.93 5.73 -33.76
C GLY A 156 -24.77 5.84 -32.76
N VAL A 157 -24.81 5.15 -31.61
CA VAL A 157 -23.69 5.14 -30.65
C VAL A 157 -22.94 3.82 -30.68
N LYS A 158 -21.88 3.76 -31.48
CA LYS A 158 -20.96 2.60 -31.51
C LYS A 158 -20.03 2.56 -30.30
N PRO A 159 -19.67 1.36 -29.78
CA PRO A 159 -18.53 1.22 -28.87
C PRO A 159 -17.28 1.93 -29.42
N PRO A 160 -16.55 2.71 -28.59
CA PRO A 160 -16.63 2.81 -27.13
C PRO A 160 -17.57 3.90 -26.57
N GLY A 161 -18.32 4.65 -27.40
CA GLY A 161 -19.13 5.78 -26.92
C GLY A 161 -20.23 5.34 -25.94
N ILE A 162 -20.41 6.03 -24.80
CA ILE A 162 -21.47 5.71 -23.82
C ILE A 162 -22.67 6.64 -24.07
N PRO A 163 -23.85 6.10 -24.37
CA PRO A 163 -25.06 6.84 -24.74
C PRO A 163 -25.74 7.44 -23.51
N MET A 164 -25.12 8.44 -22.90
CA MET A 164 -25.73 9.14 -21.77
C MET A 164 -26.87 10.05 -22.25
N PRO A 165 -27.94 10.25 -21.47
CA PRO A 165 -28.95 11.25 -21.78
C PRO A 165 -28.33 12.65 -21.81
N LYS A 166 -28.90 13.53 -22.62
CA LYS A 166 -28.47 14.93 -22.75
C LYS A 166 -28.74 15.74 -21.49
N THR A 167 -29.82 15.43 -20.77
CA THR A 167 -30.10 16.01 -19.45
C THR A 167 -31.04 15.13 -18.64
N ILE A 168 -30.95 15.24 -17.32
CA ILE A 168 -31.94 14.75 -16.35
C ILE A 168 -32.28 15.90 -15.42
N ARG A 169 -33.56 16.09 -15.08
CA ARG A 169 -34.00 17.15 -14.16
C ARG A 169 -35.27 16.78 -13.40
N LEU A 170 -35.42 17.36 -12.22
CA LEU A 170 -36.66 17.30 -11.44
C LEU A 170 -37.65 18.32 -12.01
N VAL A 171 -38.91 17.94 -12.08
CA VAL A 171 -40.00 18.76 -12.63
C VAL A 171 -40.90 19.32 -11.52
N ASN A 172 -40.85 18.76 -10.31
CA ASN A 172 -41.61 19.24 -9.16
C ASN A 172 -41.30 20.71 -8.83
N ASP A 173 -42.35 21.48 -8.55
CA ASP A 173 -42.25 22.88 -8.20
C ASP A 173 -41.49 23.11 -6.89
N GLY A 174 -40.80 24.24 -6.78
CA GLY A 174 -40.04 24.63 -5.59
C GLY A 174 -38.61 24.07 -5.52
N TYR A 175 -38.22 23.18 -6.44
CA TYR A 175 -36.86 22.63 -6.50
C TYR A 175 -36.09 23.18 -7.71
N LYS A 176 -34.84 23.60 -7.47
CA LYS A 176 -33.90 24.01 -8.54
C LYS A 176 -32.68 23.10 -8.52
N CYS A 177 -32.68 22.10 -9.40
CA CYS A 177 -31.50 21.25 -9.59
C CYS A 177 -30.48 21.96 -10.49
N PRO A 178 -29.18 21.94 -10.16
CA PRO A 178 -28.13 22.38 -11.08
C PRO A 178 -28.08 21.48 -12.32
N ALA A 179 -27.40 21.94 -13.36
CA ALA A 179 -27.18 21.12 -14.56
C ALA A 179 -26.48 19.80 -14.19
N PRO A 180 -26.90 18.66 -14.78
CA PRO A 180 -26.31 17.37 -14.46
C PRO A 180 -24.84 17.33 -14.88
N THR A 181 -24.00 16.76 -14.02
CA THR A 181 -22.58 16.54 -14.29
C THR A 181 -22.32 15.06 -14.56
N HIS A 182 -21.47 14.76 -15.53
CA HIS A 182 -20.93 13.41 -15.65
C HIS A 182 -19.98 13.15 -14.48
N ARG A 183 -19.93 11.90 -14.01
CA ARG A 183 -19.05 11.48 -12.91
C ARG A 183 -17.58 11.50 -13.38
N ILE A 184 -17.04 12.70 -13.56
CA ILE A 184 -15.61 12.92 -13.69
C ILE A 184 -15.05 12.70 -12.29
N MET A 185 -14.35 11.58 -12.10
CA MET A 185 -13.83 11.19 -10.79
C MET A 185 -12.76 12.16 -10.26
N ASN A 186 -12.12 12.95 -11.14
CA ASN A 186 -11.15 13.97 -10.78
C ASN A 186 -10.95 14.98 -11.93
N CYS A 187 -10.94 16.29 -11.62
CA CYS A 187 -10.63 17.39 -12.56
C CYS A 187 -9.29 18.08 -12.26
N GLU A 188 -8.51 17.56 -11.31
CA GLU A 188 -7.20 18.10 -10.96
C GLU A 188 -6.29 18.12 -12.18
N ARG A 189 -5.54 19.22 -12.34
CA ARG A 189 -4.55 19.36 -13.42
C ARG A 189 -3.34 18.45 -13.24
N LYS A 190 -3.14 17.89 -12.05
CA LYS A 190 -2.00 17.03 -11.67
C LYS A 190 -2.49 15.88 -10.78
N PRO A 191 -3.31 14.97 -11.32
CA PRO A 191 -3.87 13.88 -10.52
C PRO A 191 -2.75 12.88 -10.16
N VAL A 192 -2.84 12.31 -8.97
CA VAL A 192 -2.05 11.14 -8.59
C VAL A 192 -2.88 9.90 -8.86
N ILE A 193 -2.35 8.99 -9.67
CA ILE A 193 -3.01 7.74 -10.04
C ILE A 193 -2.27 6.60 -9.33
N SER A 194 -3.02 5.77 -8.62
CA SER A 194 -2.52 4.55 -7.98
C SER A 194 -3.31 3.36 -8.49
N ASP A 195 -2.69 2.19 -8.47
CA ASP A 195 -3.36 0.93 -8.79
C ASP A 195 -4.47 0.63 -7.77
N LEU A 196 -5.49 -0.10 -8.20
CA LEU A 196 -6.60 -0.51 -7.35
C LEU A 196 -6.12 -1.41 -6.21
N PRO A 197 -6.87 -1.46 -5.10
CA PRO A 197 -6.53 -2.33 -4.00
C PRO A 197 -6.86 -3.81 -4.35
N PRO A 198 -6.18 -4.80 -3.73
CA PRO A 198 -6.30 -6.21 -4.13
C PRO A 198 -7.72 -6.78 -4.09
N GLU A 199 -8.59 -6.25 -3.24
CA GLU A 199 -10.00 -6.65 -3.11
C GLU A 199 -10.80 -6.36 -4.39
N LYS A 200 -10.32 -5.41 -5.21
CA LYS A 200 -10.94 -5.04 -6.49
C LYS A 200 -10.46 -5.86 -7.68
N ALA A 201 -9.54 -6.81 -7.49
CA ALA A 201 -9.03 -7.63 -8.60
C ALA A 201 -10.13 -8.38 -9.37
N ASN A 202 -11.14 -8.88 -8.66
CA ASN A 202 -12.25 -9.65 -9.24
C ASN A 202 -13.50 -8.82 -9.55
N ASP A 203 -13.46 -7.51 -9.28
CA ASP A 203 -14.59 -6.59 -9.51
C ASP A 203 -14.96 -6.57 -11.01
N THR A 204 -16.25 -6.72 -11.30
CA THR A 204 -16.75 -6.83 -12.69
C THR A 204 -16.82 -5.49 -13.42
N ILE A 205 -16.73 -4.38 -12.68
CA ILE A 205 -16.90 -3.02 -13.20
C ILE A 205 -15.54 -2.34 -13.40
N VAL A 206 -14.65 -2.42 -12.40
CA VAL A 206 -13.33 -1.75 -12.43
C VAL A 206 -12.15 -2.71 -12.37
N GLY A 207 -12.39 -3.97 -12.05
CA GLY A 207 -11.37 -5.01 -11.91
C GLY A 207 -11.17 -5.82 -13.18
N ARG A 208 -10.64 -7.04 -13.03
CA ARG A 208 -10.35 -8.00 -14.11
C ARG A 208 -9.42 -7.46 -15.21
N ILE A 209 -8.62 -6.44 -14.88
CA ILE A 209 -7.57 -5.93 -15.75
C ILE A 209 -6.31 -6.79 -15.54
N PRO A 210 -5.70 -7.33 -16.61
CA PRO A 210 -4.47 -8.10 -16.49
C PRO A 210 -3.39 -7.31 -15.74
N TYR A 211 -2.75 -7.92 -14.73
CA TYR A 211 -1.70 -7.31 -13.91
C TYR A 211 -2.14 -6.19 -12.94
N CYS A 212 -3.44 -5.93 -12.82
CA CYS A 212 -4.06 -5.33 -11.63
C CYS A 212 -4.21 -6.41 -10.54
N CYS A 213 -4.48 -6.14 -9.27
CA CYS A 213 -4.59 -4.87 -8.57
C CYS A 213 -3.72 -4.97 -7.31
N ARG A 214 -2.76 -4.07 -7.13
CA ARG A 214 -1.69 -4.22 -6.13
C ARG A 214 -1.45 -2.99 -5.26
N ASN A 215 -2.40 -2.06 -5.22
CA ASN A 215 -2.31 -0.85 -4.41
C ASN A 215 -1.01 -0.04 -4.66
N GLY A 216 -0.50 -0.09 -5.89
CA GLY A 216 0.72 0.58 -6.34
C GLY A 216 2.02 -0.21 -6.13
N SER A 217 1.96 -1.43 -5.59
CA SER A 217 3.14 -2.25 -5.33
C SER A 217 3.66 -2.93 -6.59
N LEU A 218 4.95 -2.72 -6.90
CA LEU A 218 5.67 -3.35 -8.00
C LEU A 218 6.92 -4.05 -7.49
N LEU A 219 7.15 -5.28 -7.95
CA LEU A 219 8.37 -6.04 -7.66
C LEU A 219 9.40 -5.88 -8.78
N LEU A 220 10.66 -6.19 -8.48
CA LEU A 220 11.70 -6.28 -9.51
C LEU A 220 11.40 -7.42 -10.49
N THR A 221 11.60 -7.18 -11.78
CA THR A 221 11.38 -8.18 -12.85
C THR A 221 12.17 -9.46 -12.65
N ILE A 222 13.37 -9.38 -12.07
CA ILE A 222 14.21 -10.56 -11.79
C ILE A 222 13.67 -11.46 -10.68
N LEU A 223 12.84 -10.91 -9.79
CA LEU A 223 12.21 -11.66 -8.70
C LEU A 223 10.91 -12.31 -9.17
N ASP A 224 10.05 -11.53 -9.81
CA ASP A 224 8.80 -12.03 -10.37
C ASP A 224 8.32 -11.11 -11.52
N PRO A 225 8.51 -11.52 -12.78
CA PRO A 225 8.05 -10.76 -13.95
C PRO A 225 6.55 -10.52 -13.98
N SER A 226 5.76 -11.41 -13.38
CA SER A 226 4.30 -11.24 -13.29
C SER A 226 3.94 -10.11 -12.32
N LYS A 227 4.79 -9.87 -11.32
CA LYS A 227 4.61 -8.83 -10.29
C LYS A 227 5.33 -7.51 -10.58
N SER A 228 6.06 -7.41 -11.69
CA SER A 228 6.84 -6.21 -12.05
C SER A 228 6.12 -5.22 -12.95
N LYS A 229 4.83 -5.43 -13.20
CA LYS A 229 4.00 -4.53 -14.00
C LYS A 229 2.63 -4.37 -13.38
N SER A 230 2.07 -3.17 -13.53
CA SER A 230 0.70 -2.83 -13.17
C SER A 230 0.06 -2.15 -14.37
N VAL A 231 -1.21 -2.46 -14.61
CA VAL A 231 -2.00 -1.94 -15.72
C VAL A 231 -3.32 -1.47 -15.16
N PHE A 232 -3.70 -0.26 -15.54
CA PHE A 232 -4.97 0.34 -15.15
C PHE A 232 -5.55 1.08 -16.36
N GLN A 233 -6.88 1.23 -16.35
CA GLN A 233 -7.61 1.93 -17.40
C GLN A 233 -8.11 3.26 -16.87
N VAL A 234 -7.85 4.34 -17.62
CA VAL A 234 -8.35 5.68 -17.30
C VAL A 234 -9.27 6.15 -18.42
N GLN A 235 -10.45 6.63 -18.05
CA GLN A 235 -11.33 7.33 -18.99
C GLN A 235 -11.05 8.83 -18.93
N VAL A 236 -10.59 9.38 -20.05
CA VAL A 236 -10.26 10.81 -20.17
C VAL A 236 -11.28 11.47 -21.09
N TYR A 237 -11.84 12.59 -20.63
CA TYR A 237 -12.80 13.40 -21.38
C TYR A 237 -12.17 14.72 -21.80
N LYS A 238 -12.50 15.16 -23.02
CA LYS A 238 -12.12 16.47 -23.54
C LYS A 238 -13.02 17.57 -22.98
N ILE A 239 -12.42 18.69 -22.59
CA ILE A 239 -13.13 19.87 -22.08
C ILE A 239 -12.86 21.09 -22.96
N PRO A 240 -13.84 22.00 -23.14
CA PRO A 240 -13.63 23.24 -23.87
C PRO A 240 -12.42 24.03 -23.33
N PRO A 241 -11.61 24.66 -24.22
CA PRO A 241 -11.86 24.83 -25.65
C PRO A 241 -11.44 23.62 -26.53
N ASP A 242 -10.71 22.65 -25.97
CA ASP A 242 -10.21 21.50 -26.74
C ASP A 242 -11.25 20.37 -26.81
N VAL A 243 -12.13 20.45 -27.79
CA VAL A 243 -13.20 19.45 -28.03
C VAL A 243 -12.94 18.55 -29.26
N ASN A 244 -11.83 18.75 -29.98
CA ASN A 244 -11.53 17.99 -31.20
C ASN A 244 -11.14 16.54 -30.86
N ARG A 245 -12.01 15.59 -31.16
CA ARG A 245 -11.84 14.15 -30.82
C ARG A 245 -10.64 13.48 -31.52
N ALA A 246 -10.19 13.99 -32.66
CA ALA A 246 -9.08 13.41 -33.41
C ALA A 246 -7.71 13.92 -32.93
N ALA A 247 -7.66 15.09 -32.31
CA ALA A 247 -6.42 15.64 -31.75
C ALA A 247 -6.11 14.93 -30.42
N LEU A 248 -5.03 14.14 -30.38
CA LEU A 248 -4.64 13.39 -29.19
C LEU A 248 -3.39 13.99 -28.57
N TYR A 249 -3.51 14.44 -27.32
CA TYR A 249 -2.41 14.98 -26.54
C TYR A 249 -2.10 14.01 -25.39
N PRO A 250 -0.88 13.46 -25.30
CA PRO A 250 -0.51 12.63 -24.16
C PRO A 250 -0.39 13.48 -22.90
N PRO A 251 -0.62 12.91 -21.71
CA PRO A 251 -0.24 13.57 -20.46
C PRO A 251 1.25 13.88 -20.44
N GLU A 252 1.61 15.03 -19.88
CA GLU A 252 3.00 15.47 -19.74
C GLU A 252 3.44 15.48 -18.28
N LYS A 253 4.76 15.62 -18.05
CA LYS A 253 5.36 15.79 -16.72
C LYS A 253 5.05 14.62 -15.77
N TRP A 254 5.15 13.40 -16.30
CA TRP A 254 5.03 12.18 -15.53
C TRP A 254 5.99 12.18 -14.34
N LYS A 255 5.49 11.76 -13.19
CA LYS A 255 6.28 11.62 -11.97
C LYS A 255 5.81 10.37 -11.24
N ILE A 256 6.75 9.50 -10.89
CA ILE A 256 6.49 8.38 -9.98
C ILE A 256 6.62 8.93 -8.56
N VAL A 257 5.59 8.71 -7.76
CA VAL A 257 5.54 9.12 -6.35
C VAL A 257 5.24 7.88 -5.53
N GLY A 258 6.01 7.67 -4.46
CA GLY A 258 5.76 6.64 -3.46
C GLY A 258 6.22 7.13 -2.10
N THR A 259 5.73 6.52 -1.03
CA THR A 259 6.10 6.90 0.34
C THR A 259 7.59 6.68 0.61
N LEU A 260 8.09 5.52 0.22
CA LEU A 260 9.48 5.13 0.39
C LEU A 260 9.94 4.38 -0.87
N ASN A 261 10.30 5.18 -1.88
CA ASN A 261 10.62 4.75 -3.24
C ASN A 261 11.69 5.72 -3.76
N PRO A 262 12.62 5.31 -4.66
CA PRO A 262 13.56 6.23 -5.26
C PRO A 262 12.89 7.41 -5.95
N ASP A 263 13.65 8.49 -6.07
CA ASP A 263 13.27 9.57 -6.97
C ASP A 263 13.49 9.12 -8.41
N TYR A 264 12.47 9.27 -9.25
CA TYR A 264 12.53 8.98 -10.68
C TYR A 264 12.52 10.26 -11.50
N LYS A 265 13.40 10.33 -12.49
CA LYS A 265 13.36 11.36 -13.53
C LYS A 265 12.74 10.77 -14.79
N CYS A 266 11.52 11.19 -15.09
CA CYS A 266 10.80 10.78 -16.30
C CYS A 266 11.06 11.75 -17.46
N GLY A 267 11.22 11.19 -18.65
CA GLY A 267 11.31 11.94 -19.90
C GLY A 267 9.93 12.40 -20.43
N PRO A 268 9.91 13.15 -21.54
CA PRO A 268 8.67 13.46 -22.25
C PRO A 268 8.08 12.20 -22.91
N PRO A 269 6.76 12.18 -23.20
CA PRO A 269 6.12 11.08 -23.91
C PRO A 269 6.63 10.98 -25.35
N ILE A 270 7.11 9.80 -25.73
CA ILE A 270 7.59 9.48 -27.09
C ILE A 270 6.48 8.70 -27.79
N ARG A 271 6.05 9.16 -28.97
CA ARG A 271 5.08 8.43 -29.79
C ARG A 271 5.74 7.13 -30.29
N VAL A 272 5.05 6.01 -30.10
CA VAL A 272 5.50 4.68 -30.55
C VAL A 272 4.42 4.01 -31.38
N ASP A 273 4.75 2.86 -31.96
CA ASP A 273 3.81 2.03 -32.70
C ASP A 273 2.60 1.64 -31.84
N ALA A 274 1.44 1.52 -32.48
CA ALA A 274 0.19 1.23 -31.81
C ALA A 274 0.27 -0.10 -31.06
N THR A 275 -0.06 -0.07 -29.76
CA THR A 275 -0.07 -1.27 -28.93
C THR A 275 -1.21 -2.19 -29.38
N GLU A 276 -0.89 -3.48 -29.52
CA GLU A 276 -1.85 -4.51 -29.90
C GLU A 276 -2.44 -5.17 -28.66
N PHE A 277 -3.76 -5.39 -28.68
CA PHE A 277 -4.51 -6.08 -27.65
C PHE A 277 -5.14 -7.34 -28.26
N PRO A 278 -4.99 -8.51 -27.61
CA PRO A 278 -5.66 -9.72 -28.07
C PRO A 278 -7.17 -9.57 -27.95
N ASP A 279 -7.89 -10.16 -28.90
CA ASP A 279 -9.35 -10.11 -28.90
C ASP A 279 -9.94 -10.79 -27.65
N ALA A 280 -10.87 -10.10 -26.99
CA ALA A 280 -11.47 -10.54 -25.73
C ALA A 280 -12.30 -11.83 -25.86
N SER A 281 -12.70 -12.22 -27.08
CA SER A 281 -13.43 -13.47 -27.35
C SER A 281 -12.54 -14.68 -27.56
N GLY A 282 -11.20 -14.51 -27.52
CA GLY A 282 -10.23 -15.59 -27.70
C GLY A 282 -9.95 -15.96 -29.16
N LEU A 283 -10.52 -15.21 -30.11
CA LEU A 283 -10.17 -15.32 -31.52
C LEU A 283 -8.74 -14.81 -31.75
N PRO A 284 -8.02 -15.34 -32.76
CA PRO A 284 -6.69 -14.86 -33.16
C PRO A 284 -6.77 -13.53 -33.92
N ALA A 285 -7.59 -12.60 -33.43
CA ALA A 285 -7.69 -11.23 -33.92
C ALA A 285 -6.99 -10.31 -32.92
N VAL A 286 -6.35 -9.26 -33.45
CA VAL A 286 -5.71 -8.21 -32.66
C VAL A 286 -6.42 -6.90 -32.90
N THR A 287 -6.64 -6.15 -31.83
CA THR A 287 -7.14 -4.77 -31.89
C THR A 287 -5.99 -3.83 -31.56
N THR A 288 -5.85 -2.74 -32.30
CA THR A 288 -4.74 -1.80 -32.12
C THR A 288 -5.20 -0.54 -31.42
N ALA A 289 -4.36 0.02 -30.55
CA ALA A 289 -4.55 1.36 -30.02
C ALA A 289 -4.63 2.39 -31.16
N ILE A 290 -5.40 3.47 -30.98
CA ILE A 290 -5.39 4.61 -31.91
C ILE A 290 -4.02 5.32 -31.88
N ALA A 291 -3.39 5.31 -30.70
CA ALA A 291 -2.12 5.95 -30.44
C ALA A 291 -1.48 5.34 -29.19
N SER A 292 -0.16 5.15 -29.23
CA SER A 292 0.62 4.73 -28.08
C SER A 292 1.77 5.69 -27.82
N TRP A 293 2.04 5.93 -26.54
CA TRP A 293 3.17 6.72 -26.09
C TRP A 293 3.94 5.95 -25.04
N GLN A 294 5.27 6.06 -25.10
CA GLN A 294 6.17 5.49 -24.13
C GLN A 294 6.82 6.59 -23.31
N ILE A 295 6.88 6.38 -22.00
CA ILE A 295 7.57 7.26 -21.06
C ILE A 295 8.63 6.42 -20.35
N VAL A 296 9.87 6.90 -20.36
CA VAL A 296 10.97 6.24 -19.65
C VAL A 296 11.29 7.06 -18.40
N CYS A 297 11.25 6.38 -17.26
CA CYS A 297 11.57 6.94 -15.95
C CYS A 297 12.81 6.25 -15.38
N ASN A 298 13.87 7.01 -15.19
CA ASN A 298 15.12 6.49 -14.65
C ASN A 298 15.23 6.79 -13.16
N ILE A 299 15.69 5.80 -12.38
CA ILE A 299 16.01 5.96 -10.97
C ILE A 299 17.16 6.95 -10.83
N THR A 300 17.00 7.91 -9.93
CA THR A 300 18.06 8.84 -9.53
C THR A 300 18.55 8.46 -8.15
N ARG A 301 19.84 8.68 -7.88
CA ARG A 301 20.37 8.48 -6.53
C ARG A 301 19.95 9.64 -5.64
N PRO A 302 19.56 9.37 -4.38
CA PRO A 302 19.26 10.44 -3.45
C PRO A 302 20.51 11.31 -3.25
N ALA A 303 20.32 12.63 -3.34
CA ALA A 303 21.35 13.56 -2.93
C ALA A 303 21.64 13.40 -1.42
N LYS A 304 22.78 13.92 -0.95
CA LYS A 304 23.11 13.92 0.48
C LYS A 304 21.94 14.54 1.26
N ARG A 305 21.45 13.85 2.30
CA ARG A 305 20.28 14.22 3.13
C ARG A 305 18.90 14.07 2.47
N ASN A 306 18.81 13.38 1.33
CA ASN A 306 17.54 13.13 0.65
C ASN A 306 17.17 11.63 0.60
N SER A 307 17.83 10.78 1.38
CA SER A 307 17.41 9.38 1.51
C SER A 307 16.05 9.29 2.20
N ARG A 308 15.32 8.19 2.04
CA ARG A 308 14.08 7.91 2.81
C ARG A 308 14.21 6.83 3.87
N CYS A 309 15.35 6.12 3.86
CA CYS A 309 15.68 5.12 4.87
C CYS A 309 17.13 5.26 5.35
N CYS A 310 17.42 4.67 6.50
CA CYS A 310 18.74 4.71 7.11
C CYS A 310 19.23 3.35 7.61
N VAL A 311 20.55 3.23 7.76
CA VAL A 311 21.21 2.07 8.36
C VAL A 311 21.96 2.48 9.62
N SER A 312 21.98 1.59 10.61
CA SER A 312 22.82 1.66 11.80
C SER A 312 23.69 0.41 11.89
N PHE A 313 24.90 0.56 12.40
CA PHE A 313 25.86 -0.53 12.55
C PHE A 313 26.15 -0.83 14.02
N SER A 314 26.16 -2.11 14.36
CA SER A 314 26.54 -2.59 15.68
C SER A 314 27.31 -3.91 15.58
N ALA A 315 27.94 -4.33 16.67
CA ALA A 315 28.71 -5.56 16.75
C ALA A 315 28.71 -6.14 18.16
N TYR A 316 28.86 -7.46 18.29
CA TYR A 316 29.02 -8.11 19.59
C TYR A 316 30.25 -7.63 20.39
N TYR A 317 31.28 -7.14 19.70
CA TYR A 317 32.53 -6.66 20.29
C TYR A 317 32.52 -5.16 20.61
N ASN A 318 31.38 -4.47 20.42
CA ASN A 318 31.25 -3.05 20.73
C ASN A 318 29.86 -2.77 21.34
N ASN A 319 29.85 -2.24 22.56
CA ASN A 319 28.62 -1.96 23.30
C ASN A 319 27.84 -0.76 22.74
N SER A 320 28.44 0.03 21.85
CA SER A 320 27.79 1.16 21.18
C SER A 320 27.28 0.79 19.79
N VAL A 321 26.14 1.37 19.44
CA VAL A 321 25.63 1.43 18.07
C VAL A 321 26.15 2.69 17.41
N ILE A 322 26.61 2.55 16.16
CA ILE A 322 26.85 3.67 15.26
C ILE A 322 25.53 3.93 14.51
N PRO A 323 24.79 4.99 14.86
CA PRO A 323 23.55 5.32 14.17
C PRO A 323 23.82 5.89 12.77
N CYS A 324 22.73 6.16 12.05
CA CYS A 324 22.81 6.83 10.77
C CYS A 324 23.38 8.25 10.89
N ASN A 325 23.88 8.75 9.76
CA ASN A 325 24.28 10.15 9.62
C ASN A 325 23.13 11.11 9.96
N THR A 326 23.49 12.25 10.53
CA THR A 326 22.56 13.33 10.83
C THR A 326 21.85 13.82 9.58
N CYS A 327 20.56 14.11 9.71
CA CYS A 327 19.70 14.57 8.64
C CYS A 327 19.67 13.65 7.41
N ALA A 328 19.89 12.35 7.58
CA ALA A 328 19.90 11.41 6.47
C ALA A 328 18.65 11.49 5.59
N CYS A 329 17.48 11.67 6.20
CA CYS A 329 16.20 11.83 5.53
C CYS A 329 15.65 13.27 5.58
N GLY A 330 16.57 14.22 5.70
CA GLY A 330 16.28 15.65 5.71
C GLY A 330 16.16 16.21 7.12
N CYS A 331 16.45 17.50 7.25
CA CYS A 331 16.18 18.30 8.43
C CYS A 331 15.57 19.61 7.96
N GLY A 332 14.57 20.13 8.69
CA GLY A 332 14.12 21.50 8.51
C GLY A 332 15.20 22.51 8.91
N ASP A 333 14.94 23.80 8.70
CA ASP A 333 15.81 24.92 9.11
C ASP A 333 15.80 25.09 10.64
N ASN A 334 16.28 24.08 11.36
CA ASN A 334 16.30 24.04 12.81
C ASN A 334 17.61 24.62 13.34
N LYS A 335 17.58 25.87 13.79
CA LYS A 335 18.71 26.54 14.48
C LYS A 335 19.13 25.89 15.81
N ARG A 336 18.44 24.84 16.28
CA ARG A 336 18.63 24.21 17.60
C ARG A 336 19.60 23.02 17.59
N CYS A 337 19.92 22.47 16.43
CA CYS A 337 20.84 21.34 16.30
C CYS A 337 21.80 21.58 15.13
N ASN A 338 22.92 20.87 15.12
CA ASN A 338 23.90 20.92 14.03
C ASN A 338 23.57 19.84 12.98
N PRO A 339 23.21 20.21 11.75
CA PRO A 339 22.91 19.24 10.70
C PRO A 339 24.18 18.53 10.19
N ASP A 340 25.36 19.12 10.35
CA ASP A 340 26.65 18.63 9.85
C ASP A 340 27.49 17.90 10.91
N ALA A 341 27.10 17.95 12.19
CA ALA A 341 27.80 17.24 13.24
C ALA A 341 27.66 15.71 13.08
N PRO A 342 28.68 14.92 13.45
CA PRO A 342 28.54 13.48 13.48
C PRO A 342 27.50 13.06 14.52
N SER A 343 26.75 12.01 14.20
CA SER A 343 25.77 11.41 15.09
C SER A 343 26.44 10.86 16.35
N MET A 344 25.81 11.06 17.51
CA MET A 344 26.29 10.50 18.79
C MET A 344 26.09 8.98 18.83
N LEU A 345 27.04 8.26 19.44
CA LEU A 345 26.91 6.83 19.70
C LEU A 345 25.71 6.56 20.62
N LEU A 346 25.00 5.47 20.34
CA LEU A 346 23.79 5.09 21.08
C LEU A 346 23.97 3.76 21.80
N PRO A 347 23.28 3.54 22.93
CA PRO A 347 23.10 2.19 23.46
C PRO A 347 22.16 1.39 22.52
N PRO A 348 22.30 0.06 22.41
CA PRO A 348 21.49 -0.77 21.50
C PRO A 348 19.98 -0.64 21.66
N GLU A 349 19.52 -0.46 22.89
CA GLU A 349 18.09 -0.35 23.23
C GLU A 349 17.48 0.94 22.65
N ALA A 350 18.29 1.99 22.45
CA ALA A 350 17.82 3.27 21.90
C ALA A 350 17.29 3.14 20.46
N LEU A 351 17.67 2.09 19.73
CA LEU A 351 17.15 1.82 18.39
C LEU A 351 15.64 1.51 18.38
N LEU A 352 15.08 1.07 19.50
CA LEU A 352 13.64 0.78 19.65
C LEU A 352 12.81 2.01 20.00
N PHE A 353 13.44 3.17 20.18
CA PHE A 353 12.77 4.43 20.50
C PHE A 353 12.72 5.36 19.29
N PRO A 354 11.67 6.19 19.17
CA PRO A 354 11.59 7.21 18.12
C PRO A 354 12.71 8.23 18.29
N PHE A 355 13.12 8.87 17.19
CA PHE A 355 14.32 9.69 17.16
C PHE A 355 14.30 10.80 18.23
N GLU A 356 13.16 11.46 18.44
CA GLU A 356 12.98 12.55 19.39
C GLU A 356 13.39 12.14 20.82
N ASN A 357 13.14 10.88 21.16
CA ASN A 357 13.39 10.31 22.49
C ASN A 357 14.78 9.68 22.61
N ARG A 358 15.55 9.56 21.52
CA ARG A 358 16.92 9.02 21.56
C ARG A 358 17.92 9.99 22.17
N THR A 359 17.64 11.30 22.14
CA THR A 359 18.60 12.33 22.58
C THR A 359 19.00 12.17 24.04
N GLN A 360 18.05 11.88 24.94
CA GLN A 360 18.34 11.67 26.36
C GLN A 360 19.22 10.44 26.58
N ASN A 361 18.91 9.35 25.89
CA ASN A 361 19.70 8.11 25.94
C ASN A 361 21.12 8.33 25.39
N ALA A 362 21.26 9.08 24.31
CA ALA A 362 22.57 9.43 23.74
C ALA A 362 23.42 10.24 24.72
N LEU A 363 22.83 11.24 25.39
CA LEU A 363 23.52 12.07 26.37
C LEU A 363 23.95 11.25 27.60
N ALA A 364 23.06 10.42 28.13
CA ALA A 364 23.36 9.55 29.26
C ALA A 364 24.49 8.55 28.90
N TRP A 365 24.39 7.93 27.73
CA TRP A 365 25.39 6.98 27.23
C TRP A 365 26.76 7.63 27.03
N ALA A 366 26.80 8.82 26.43
CA ALA A 366 28.02 9.59 26.25
C ALA A 366 28.65 9.98 27.60
N LYS A 367 27.83 10.34 28.60
CA LYS A 367 28.31 10.65 29.95
C LYS A 367 28.93 9.44 30.63
N ILE A 368 28.28 8.28 30.56
CA ILE A 368 28.76 7.02 31.17
C ILE A 368 30.07 6.55 30.54
N ASN A 369 30.18 6.64 29.21
CA ASN A 369 31.34 6.15 28.46
C ASN A 369 32.40 7.24 28.18
N HIS A 370 32.24 8.43 28.78
CA HIS A 370 33.14 9.58 28.60
C HIS A 370 33.35 9.99 27.13
N TYR A 371 32.30 9.89 26.30
CA TYR A 371 32.34 10.37 24.93
C TYR A 371 32.15 11.88 24.85
N ASN A 372 32.80 12.51 23.87
CA ASN A 372 32.61 13.93 23.60
C ASN A 372 31.17 14.22 23.19
N ILE A 373 30.56 15.23 23.80
CA ILE A 373 29.19 15.69 23.50
C ILE A 373 29.28 16.98 22.69
N PRO A 374 28.90 16.96 21.39
CA PRO A 374 28.93 18.16 20.55
C PRO A 374 27.99 19.25 21.07
N LYS A 375 28.40 20.51 20.93
CA LYS A 375 27.57 21.70 21.19
C LYS A 375 27.65 22.64 19.98
N PRO A 376 26.56 22.88 19.21
CA PRO A 376 25.21 22.32 19.39
C PRO A 376 25.14 20.81 19.10
N LEU A 377 24.12 20.15 19.66
CA LEU A 377 23.90 18.71 19.47
C LEU A 377 23.60 18.36 18.01
N PRO A 378 23.97 17.16 17.53
CA PRO A 378 23.62 16.72 16.20
C PRO A 378 22.09 16.63 16.00
N CYS A 379 21.64 16.96 14.80
CA CYS A 379 20.25 16.76 14.41
C CYS A 379 19.93 15.28 14.19
N GLY A 380 18.63 14.95 14.14
CA GLY A 380 18.17 13.60 13.86
C GLY A 380 18.25 13.15 12.43
N ASP A 381 18.14 11.84 12.24
CA ASP A 381 18.10 11.22 10.91
C ASP A 381 16.77 11.47 10.21
N ASN A 382 15.66 11.54 10.97
CA ASN A 382 14.28 11.76 10.54
C ASN A 382 13.78 10.74 9.50
N CYS A 383 14.28 9.51 9.56
CA CYS A 383 13.97 8.48 8.57
C CYS A 383 12.75 7.63 8.97
N GLY A 384 11.82 7.43 8.03
CA GLY A 384 10.61 6.60 8.23
C GLY A 384 10.90 5.10 8.33
N VAL A 385 12.01 4.63 7.74
CA VAL A 385 12.50 3.26 7.93
C VAL A 385 13.95 3.28 8.36
N SER A 386 14.25 2.49 9.39
CA SER A 386 15.61 2.30 9.88
C SER A 386 15.96 0.83 9.91
N ILE A 387 17.18 0.50 9.48
CA ILE A 387 17.70 -0.87 9.40
C ILE A 387 18.89 -0.96 10.35
N ASN A 388 18.92 -1.92 11.25
CA ASN A 388 20.12 -2.24 12.01
C ASN A 388 20.81 -3.47 11.41
N TRP A 389 22.10 -3.31 11.11
CA TRP A 389 22.98 -4.40 10.75
C TRP A 389 23.95 -4.66 11.90
N HIS A 390 23.75 -5.79 12.57
CA HIS A 390 24.52 -6.20 13.73
C HIS A 390 25.41 -7.39 13.38
N VAL A 391 26.72 -7.30 13.63
CA VAL A 391 27.60 -8.48 13.56
C VAL A 391 27.47 -9.26 14.87
N ASN A 392 26.95 -10.49 14.79
CA ASN A 392 26.64 -11.33 15.96
C ASN A 392 27.83 -12.13 16.45
N THR A 393 28.54 -12.80 15.53
CA THR A 393 29.67 -13.68 15.86
C THR A 393 30.68 -13.67 14.73
N ASP A 394 31.94 -13.89 15.08
CA ASP A 394 33.04 -14.09 14.13
C ASP A 394 33.89 -15.28 14.60
N TYR A 395 33.84 -16.40 13.88
CA TYR A 395 34.54 -17.64 14.24
C TYR A 395 35.40 -18.15 13.08
N MET A 396 36.10 -19.28 13.25
CA MET A 396 37.13 -19.71 12.29
C MET A 396 36.58 -20.05 10.90
N SER A 397 35.47 -20.80 10.84
CA SER A 397 34.88 -21.26 9.58
C SER A 397 33.87 -20.29 8.96
N GLY A 398 33.39 -19.30 9.72
CA GLY A 398 32.28 -18.45 9.32
C GLY A 398 32.03 -17.30 10.28
N TRP A 399 30.97 -16.56 10.02
CA TRP A 399 30.50 -15.46 10.85
C TRP A 399 29.00 -15.27 10.66
N THR A 400 28.36 -14.55 11.57
CA THR A 400 26.92 -14.28 11.48
C THR A 400 26.61 -12.81 11.68
N ALA A 401 25.56 -12.35 11.00
CA ALA A 401 25.00 -11.02 11.18
C ALA A 401 23.48 -11.12 11.41
N ARG A 402 22.92 -10.14 12.09
CA ARG A 402 21.48 -9.94 12.24
C ARG A 402 21.10 -8.67 11.53
N ILE A 403 20.10 -8.79 10.67
CA ILE A 403 19.40 -7.64 10.10
C ILE A 403 18.09 -7.45 10.88
N THR A 404 17.84 -6.22 11.30
CA THR A 404 16.59 -5.82 11.95
C THR A 404 16.00 -4.63 11.19
N LEU A 405 14.78 -4.78 10.71
CA LEU A 405 14.02 -3.75 10.01
C LEU A 405 13.07 -3.09 11.01
N PHE A 406 13.05 -1.76 11.04
CA PHE A 406 12.13 -0.96 11.83
C PHE A 406 11.35 -0.03 10.92
N ASN A 407 10.02 -0.11 10.99
CA ASN A 407 9.11 0.77 10.29
C ASN A 407 8.49 1.77 11.28
N TRP A 408 8.89 3.03 11.11
CA TRP A 408 8.39 4.18 11.89
C TRP A 408 7.25 4.90 11.18
N GLU A 409 6.91 4.49 9.96
CA GLU A 409 5.74 5.01 9.25
C GLU A 409 4.46 4.36 9.78
N LYS A 410 3.33 5.05 9.64
CA LYS A 410 2.01 4.52 10.02
C LYS A 410 1.47 3.49 9.03
N ILE A 411 2.08 3.41 7.84
CA ILE A 411 1.67 2.49 6.79
C ILE A 411 2.36 1.13 6.94
N ASN A 412 1.64 0.06 6.58
CA ASN A 412 2.24 -1.27 6.48
C ASN A 412 2.94 -1.40 5.12
N PHE A 413 4.16 -1.95 5.10
CA PHE A 413 4.81 -2.34 3.86
C PHE A 413 4.51 -3.81 3.56
N GLU A 414 3.62 -4.05 2.60
CA GLU A 414 3.34 -5.36 2.07
C GLU A 414 4.40 -5.78 1.03
N ASN A 415 4.79 -7.05 1.05
CA ASN A 415 5.77 -7.65 0.14
C ASN A 415 7.08 -6.86 0.10
N TRP A 416 7.48 -6.33 1.26
CA TRP A 416 8.72 -5.59 1.41
C TRP A 416 9.91 -6.42 0.95
N PHE A 417 10.91 -5.74 0.40
CA PHE A 417 12.19 -6.35 0.10
C PHE A 417 13.33 -5.41 0.50
N THR A 418 14.45 -6.01 0.89
CA THR A 418 15.70 -5.30 1.15
C THR A 418 16.78 -5.88 0.25
N ALA A 419 17.57 -5.03 -0.40
CA ALA A 419 18.70 -5.47 -1.21
C ALA A 419 20.01 -5.03 -0.54
N ILE A 420 20.94 -5.96 -0.36
CA ILE A 420 22.20 -5.74 0.35
C ILE A 420 23.37 -5.99 -0.60
N GLN A 421 24.25 -5.01 -0.73
CA GLN A 421 25.49 -5.13 -1.50
C GLN A 421 26.70 -5.28 -0.58
N MET A 422 27.38 -6.42 -0.67
CA MET A 422 28.58 -6.73 0.11
C MET A 422 29.81 -6.68 -0.80
N LYS A 423 30.88 -5.99 -0.39
CA LYS A 423 32.10 -5.90 -1.21
C LYS A 423 32.87 -7.23 -1.27
N LYS A 424 33.12 -7.84 -0.11
CA LYS A 424 33.91 -9.08 -0.01
C LYS A 424 33.09 -10.28 0.43
N ALA A 425 32.10 -10.06 1.31
CA ALA A 425 31.41 -11.16 1.97
C ALA A 425 30.30 -11.82 1.14
N TYR A 426 29.95 -11.27 -0.03
CA TYR A 426 28.86 -11.77 -0.87
C TYR A 426 28.97 -13.26 -1.18
N ARG A 427 30.15 -13.71 -1.63
CA ARG A 427 30.40 -15.13 -1.96
C ARG A 427 30.32 -16.03 -0.74
N GLY A 428 30.50 -15.47 0.45
CA GLY A 428 30.38 -16.21 1.69
C GLY A 428 28.93 -16.41 2.13
N TYR A 429 27.92 -15.81 1.49
CA TYR A 429 26.53 -15.95 1.94
C TYR A 429 26.07 -17.41 1.88
N GLU A 430 25.56 -17.91 3.01
CA GLU A 430 25.00 -19.26 3.09
C GLU A 430 23.47 -19.22 3.16
N LYS A 431 22.92 -18.56 4.19
CA LYS A 431 21.48 -18.55 4.45
C LYS A 431 21.04 -17.38 5.32
N ILE A 432 19.79 -16.99 5.17
CA ILE A 432 19.04 -16.15 6.09
C ILE A 432 17.88 -16.97 6.68
N TYR A 433 17.70 -16.96 8.00
CA TYR A 433 16.88 -17.99 8.67
C TYR A 433 15.37 -17.71 8.69
N SER A 434 14.96 -16.45 8.89
CA SER A 434 13.56 -16.06 9.03
C SER A 434 13.00 -15.36 7.79
N PHE A 435 13.84 -15.09 6.80
CA PHE A 435 13.49 -14.45 5.53
C PHE A 435 13.83 -15.39 4.37
N ASN A 436 13.36 -15.07 3.17
CA ASN A 436 13.91 -15.62 1.93
C ASN A 436 15.09 -14.77 1.48
N GLY A 437 16.19 -15.40 1.05
CA GLY A 437 17.38 -14.72 0.57
C GLY A 437 17.82 -15.25 -0.79
N THR A 438 17.86 -14.36 -1.78
CA THR A 438 18.21 -14.70 -3.16
C THR A 438 19.49 -13.93 -3.56
N LEU A 439 20.49 -14.67 -4.04
CA LEU A 439 21.70 -14.09 -4.62
C LEU A 439 21.40 -13.64 -6.05
N ILE A 440 21.74 -12.39 -6.37
CA ILE A 440 21.59 -11.82 -7.72
C ILE A 440 22.98 -11.38 -8.23
N PRO A 441 23.73 -12.28 -8.90
CA PRO A 441 25.06 -11.98 -9.43
C PRO A 441 25.07 -10.81 -10.41
N GLU A 442 24.02 -10.69 -11.23
CA GLU A 442 23.88 -9.69 -12.30
C GLU A 442 23.76 -8.27 -11.77
N LEU A 443 23.41 -8.10 -10.49
CA LEU A 443 23.24 -6.81 -9.83
C LEU A 443 24.39 -6.50 -8.88
N ASN A 444 25.63 -6.49 -9.37
CA ASN A 444 26.82 -6.12 -8.57
C ASN A 444 26.93 -6.91 -7.25
N HIS A 445 26.72 -8.23 -7.31
CA HIS A 445 26.81 -9.08 -6.11
C HIS A 445 25.83 -8.64 -5.00
N THR A 446 24.56 -8.48 -5.37
CA THR A 446 23.48 -8.10 -4.44
C THR A 446 22.79 -9.33 -3.89
N ILE A 447 22.47 -9.30 -2.60
CA ILE A 447 21.61 -10.29 -1.94
C ILE A 447 20.27 -9.63 -1.67
N ILE A 448 19.18 -10.20 -2.16
CA ILE A 448 17.83 -9.70 -1.92
C ILE A 448 17.18 -10.53 -0.82
N PHE A 449 16.65 -9.84 0.18
CA PHE A 449 15.89 -10.41 1.28
C PHE A 449 14.41 -10.03 1.17
N GLN A 450 13.54 -11.02 1.40
CA GLN A 450 12.09 -10.87 1.39
C GLN A 450 11.47 -11.61 2.56
N GLY A 451 10.34 -11.13 3.07
CA GLY A 451 9.57 -11.86 4.06
C GLY A 451 9.12 -13.24 3.55
N LEU A 452 9.17 -14.25 4.42
CA LEU A 452 8.49 -15.52 4.17
C LEU A 452 6.97 -15.33 4.24
N LEU A 453 6.20 -16.36 3.87
CA LEU A 453 4.75 -16.35 4.04
C LEU A 453 4.39 -16.06 5.52
N GLY A 454 3.56 -15.05 5.75
CA GLY A 454 3.22 -14.55 7.09
C GLY A 454 4.15 -13.47 7.64
N LEU A 455 5.35 -13.31 7.06
CA LEU A 455 6.30 -12.23 7.36
C LEU A 455 6.43 -11.22 6.20
N ASN A 456 5.57 -11.34 5.19
CA ASN A 456 5.54 -10.44 4.04
C ASN A 456 5.00 -9.03 4.37
N PHE A 457 4.48 -8.80 5.58
CA PHE A 457 4.05 -7.47 6.05
C PHE A 457 5.00 -6.92 7.11
N LEU A 458 5.69 -5.82 6.80
CA LEU A 458 6.37 -5.02 7.80
C LEU A 458 5.38 -3.97 8.32
N MET A 459 4.79 -4.24 9.48
CA MET A 459 3.75 -3.42 10.10
C MET A 459 4.25 -1.99 10.36
N GLY A 460 3.34 -1.02 10.39
CA GLY A 460 3.62 0.35 10.77
C GLY A 460 3.86 0.54 12.26
N GLU A 461 4.23 1.77 12.64
CA GLU A 461 4.35 2.16 14.04
C GLU A 461 3.00 2.05 14.78
N THR A 462 3.06 1.66 16.05
CA THR A 462 1.91 1.61 16.95
C THR A 462 2.21 2.38 18.23
N ASN A 463 1.17 2.70 19.00
CA ASN A 463 1.37 3.22 20.35
C ASN A 463 2.07 2.18 21.23
N GLY A 464 2.80 2.65 22.25
CA GLY A 464 3.31 1.80 23.32
C GLY A 464 2.18 1.20 24.16
N SER A 465 2.53 0.29 25.05
CA SER A 465 1.56 -0.45 25.89
C SER A 465 0.68 0.49 26.72
N ASP A 466 1.27 1.50 27.36
CA ASP A 466 0.56 2.63 27.97
C ASP A 466 0.83 3.91 27.16
N PRO A 467 -0.11 4.37 26.30
CA PRO A 467 0.10 5.56 25.47
C PRO A 467 0.38 6.86 26.23
N THR A 468 0.13 6.89 27.54
CA THR A 468 0.40 8.07 28.39
C THR A 468 1.84 8.13 28.90
N LYS A 469 2.56 7.00 28.90
CA LYS A 469 3.93 6.87 29.44
C LYS A 469 4.92 6.31 28.44
N ASP A 470 4.48 5.33 27.66
CA ASP A 470 5.31 4.60 26.72
C ASP A 470 5.34 5.31 25.37
N PRO A 471 6.54 5.45 24.78
CA PRO A 471 6.67 6.02 23.45
C PRO A 471 6.10 5.07 22.39
N ARG A 472 5.86 5.63 21.19
CA ARG A 472 5.51 4.85 20.00
C ARG A 472 6.58 3.79 19.72
N VAL A 473 6.13 2.63 19.26
CA VAL A 473 6.97 1.46 18.97
C VAL A 473 6.90 1.19 17.46
N PRO A 474 8.04 0.96 16.78
CA PRO A 474 8.04 0.69 15.35
C PRO A 474 7.57 -0.75 15.10
N GLY A 475 6.98 -0.98 13.93
CA GLY A 475 6.87 -2.34 13.42
C GLY A 475 8.27 -2.91 13.20
N LYS A 476 8.48 -4.16 13.62
CA LYS A 476 9.81 -4.77 13.69
C LYS A 476 9.82 -6.15 13.07
N GLN A 477 10.79 -6.40 12.20
CA GLN A 477 11.15 -7.74 11.77
C GLN A 477 12.66 -7.94 11.84
N GLN A 478 13.10 -9.17 12.10
CA GLN A 478 14.53 -9.48 12.19
C GLN A 478 14.84 -10.87 11.66
N SER A 479 16.06 -11.06 11.17
CA SER A 479 16.58 -12.38 10.85
C SER A 479 18.09 -12.42 11.07
N VAL A 480 18.60 -13.61 11.38
CA VAL A 480 20.03 -13.92 11.37
C VAL A 480 20.43 -14.39 9.97
N ILE A 481 21.65 -14.06 9.59
CA ILE A 481 22.31 -14.38 8.32
C ILE A 481 23.62 -15.11 8.67
N SER A 482 23.88 -16.24 8.03
CA SER A 482 25.16 -16.96 8.15
C SER A 482 26.02 -16.77 6.91
N PHE A 483 27.32 -16.66 7.15
CA PHE A 483 28.32 -16.52 6.11
C PHE A 483 29.51 -17.46 6.37
N THR A 484 29.98 -18.15 5.32
CA THR A 484 31.19 -18.95 5.33
C THR A 484 32.42 -18.13 4.96
N LYS A 485 33.54 -18.39 5.65
CA LYS A 485 34.86 -17.82 5.31
C LYS A 485 35.59 -18.63 4.25
N THR A 486 35.15 -19.86 3.98
CA THR A 486 35.78 -20.76 3.01
C THR A 486 35.85 -20.15 1.60
N GLN A 487 34.80 -19.42 1.20
CA GLN A 487 34.70 -18.78 -0.11
C GLN A 487 35.17 -17.31 -0.11
N THR A 488 35.64 -16.81 1.04
CA THR A 488 36.06 -15.41 1.23
C THR A 488 37.40 -15.34 1.96
N PRO A 489 38.48 -15.88 1.36
CA PRO A 489 39.80 -15.88 1.99
C PRO A 489 40.29 -14.46 2.27
N GLY A 490 40.85 -14.25 3.47
CA GLY A 490 41.36 -12.94 3.89
C GLY A 490 40.28 -11.93 4.32
N ILE A 491 39.03 -12.36 4.51
CA ILE A 491 37.97 -11.49 5.03
C ILE A 491 38.25 -11.10 6.48
N THR A 492 38.15 -9.79 6.78
CA THR A 492 38.37 -9.24 8.12
C THR A 492 37.13 -8.49 8.61
N ILE A 493 36.29 -9.17 9.38
CA ILE A 493 34.99 -8.66 9.85
C ILE A 493 35.17 -7.41 10.70
N ALA A 494 36.06 -7.44 11.69
CA ALA A 494 36.35 -6.31 12.57
C ALA A 494 36.93 -5.06 11.84
N LYS A 495 37.46 -5.22 10.62
CA LYS A 495 37.97 -4.11 9.79
C LYS A 495 36.92 -3.52 8.84
N GLY A 496 35.67 -3.99 8.90
CA GLY A 496 34.58 -3.47 8.08
C GLY A 496 34.08 -4.42 6.99
N ASP A 497 34.76 -5.54 6.72
CA ASP A 497 34.37 -6.42 5.60
C ASP A 497 33.03 -7.15 5.82
N GLY A 498 32.57 -7.24 7.07
CA GLY A 498 31.28 -7.82 7.45
C GLY A 498 30.09 -6.85 7.36
N TYR A 499 30.30 -5.62 6.91
CA TYR A 499 29.26 -4.59 6.79
C TYR A 499 28.89 -4.34 5.33
N PRO A 500 27.61 -4.02 5.06
CA PRO A 500 27.15 -3.72 3.73
C PRO A 500 27.74 -2.41 3.22
N SER A 501 27.99 -2.36 1.92
CA SER A 501 28.45 -1.16 1.24
C SER A 501 27.32 -0.31 0.70
N ARG A 502 26.19 -0.94 0.36
CA ARG A 502 24.93 -0.28 -0.02
C ARG A 502 23.78 -1.15 0.47
N VAL A 503 22.70 -0.49 0.85
CA VAL A 503 21.47 -1.11 1.34
C VAL A 503 20.30 -0.40 0.67
N PHE A 504 19.37 -1.17 0.14
CA PHE A 504 18.14 -0.64 -0.43
C PHE A 504 16.94 -1.22 0.28
N PHE A 505 15.93 -0.39 0.58
CA PHE A 505 14.64 -0.83 1.10
C PHE A 505 13.56 -0.44 0.10
N ASN A 506 12.82 -1.43 -0.44
CA ASN A 506 11.83 -1.22 -1.51
C ASN A 506 12.34 -0.36 -2.69
N GLY A 507 13.61 -0.54 -3.05
CA GLY A 507 14.30 0.18 -4.12
C GLY A 507 15.01 1.45 -3.67
N GLU A 508 14.61 2.09 -2.56
CA GLU A 508 15.26 3.30 -2.04
C GLU A 508 16.64 3.00 -1.48
N GLU A 509 17.65 3.77 -1.89
CA GLU A 509 19.01 3.66 -1.35
C GLU A 509 19.11 4.32 0.03
N CYS A 510 19.36 3.52 1.06
CA CYS A 510 19.46 4.01 2.43
C CYS A 510 20.81 4.70 2.69
N SER A 511 20.80 5.68 3.58
CA SER A 511 22.03 6.31 4.09
C SER A 511 22.76 5.37 5.05
N LEU A 512 24.05 5.12 4.80
CA LEU A 512 24.90 4.28 5.63
C LEU A 512 25.84 5.12 6.51
N PRO A 513 26.16 4.66 7.74
CA PRO A 513 27.20 5.27 8.55
C PRO A 513 28.56 5.23 7.84
N THR A 514 29.37 6.27 8.05
CA THR A 514 30.73 6.36 7.47
C THR A 514 31.78 5.58 8.26
N LYS A 515 31.45 5.11 9.46
CA LYS A 515 32.33 4.39 10.38
C LYS A 515 31.70 3.05 10.78
N PHE A 516 32.54 2.08 11.06
CA PHE A 516 32.13 0.78 11.58
C PHE A 516 32.42 0.69 13.08
N PRO A 517 31.64 -0.11 13.83
CA PRO A 517 32.00 -0.47 15.19
C PRO A 517 33.41 -1.05 15.18
N MET A 518 34.30 -0.38 15.90
CA MET A 518 35.65 -0.88 16.11
C MET A 518 35.66 -1.67 17.40
N MET A 519 36.46 -2.73 17.45
CA MET A 519 36.79 -3.36 18.71
C MET A 519 37.44 -2.27 19.56
N SER A 520 36.88 -1.98 20.74
CA SER A 520 37.62 -1.18 21.68
C SER A 520 38.93 -1.94 21.92
N ASN A 521 40.06 -1.24 21.87
CA ASN A 521 41.20 -1.66 22.68
C ASN A 521 40.77 -1.44 24.14
N GLY A 522 39.74 -2.18 24.59
CA GLY A 522 39.47 -2.35 25.99
C GLY A 522 40.79 -2.84 26.53
N ASN A 523 41.34 -2.07 27.48
CA ASN A 523 42.55 -2.37 28.20
C ASN A 523 42.71 -3.88 28.21
N GLN A 524 43.78 -4.38 27.61
CA GLN A 524 44.36 -5.60 28.12
C GLN A 524 44.50 -5.31 29.61
N TYR A 525 43.55 -5.77 30.41
CA TYR A 525 43.88 -6.16 31.75
C TYR A 525 44.92 -7.24 31.48
N HIS A 526 46.18 -6.81 31.44
CA HIS A 526 47.28 -7.65 31.82
C HIS A 526 46.83 -8.16 33.16
N VAL A 527 46.21 -9.33 33.16
CA VAL A 527 46.07 -10.12 34.37
C VAL A 527 47.51 -10.29 34.76
N ASN A 528 47.94 -9.52 35.77
CA ASN A 528 49.33 -9.45 36.15
C ASN A 528 49.69 -10.88 36.51
N MET A 529 50.44 -11.56 35.65
CA MET A 529 50.73 -12.99 35.79
C MET A 529 51.38 -13.24 37.16
N VAL A 530 52.06 -12.21 37.69
CA VAL A 530 52.62 -12.14 39.04
C VAL A 530 51.56 -12.32 40.14
N GLU A 531 50.37 -11.75 40.01
CA GLU A 531 49.31 -11.90 41.03
C GLU A 531 48.68 -13.30 40.98
N ILE A 532 48.49 -13.89 39.79
CA ILE A 532 48.06 -15.30 39.68
C ILE A 532 49.12 -16.25 40.26
N ILE A 533 50.40 -16.01 39.93
CA ILE A 533 51.52 -16.78 40.47
C ILE A 533 51.62 -16.62 41.99
N ARG A 534 51.39 -15.42 42.54
CA ARG A 534 51.32 -15.18 43.99
C ARG A 534 50.19 -15.96 44.65
N PHE A 535 48.99 -15.98 44.06
CA PHE A 535 47.88 -16.78 44.59
C PHE A 535 48.18 -18.29 44.53
N PHE A 536 48.82 -18.77 43.46
CA PHE A 536 49.23 -20.17 43.35
C PHE A 536 50.36 -20.56 44.33
N ILE A 537 51.33 -19.67 44.55
CA ILE A 537 52.40 -19.90 45.52
C ILE A 537 51.83 -19.85 46.95
N CYS A 538 50.94 -18.91 47.27
CA CYS A 538 50.28 -18.86 48.58
C CYS A 538 49.42 -20.10 48.85
N SER A 539 48.72 -20.63 47.84
CA SER A 539 47.93 -21.86 47.99
C SER A 539 48.82 -23.09 48.15
N LEU A 540 49.96 -23.16 47.45
CA LEU A 540 50.97 -24.21 47.63
C LEU A 540 51.64 -24.14 49.01
N ILE A 541 51.97 -22.94 49.51
CA ILE A 541 52.57 -22.75 50.85
C ILE A 541 51.56 -23.13 51.94
N THR A 542 50.30 -22.72 51.83
CA THR A 542 49.26 -23.12 52.80
C THR A 542 48.98 -24.63 52.76
N TYR A 543 49.02 -25.26 51.58
CA TYR A 543 48.91 -26.72 51.47
C TYR A 543 50.13 -27.46 52.04
N ALA A 544 51.34 -26.92 51.88
CA ALA A 544 52.56 -27.47 52.43
C ALA A 544 52.63 -27.32 53.97
N PHE A 545 52.25 -26.15 54.50
CA PHE A 545 52.16 -25.93 55.95
C PHE A 545 51.05 -26.78 56.59
N GLY A 546 49.91 -26.96 55.91
CA GLY A 546 48.84 -27.85 56.38
C GLY A 546 49.23 -29.33 56.48
N ARG A 547 50.28 -29.78 55.76
CA ARG A 547 50.84 -31.13 55.86
C ARG A 547 51.95 -31.29 56.89
N LEU A 548 52.52 -30.19 57.39
CA LEU A 548 53.55 -30.21 58.44
C LEU A 548 52.97 -30.18 59.86
N PHE A 549 51.67 -29.93 60.00
CA PHE A 549 50.94 -29.86 61.27
C PHE A 549 49.88 -30.98 61.43
N ASN A 550 49.95 -32.05 60.63
CA ASN A 550 49.12 -33.26 60.77
C ASN A 550 50.00 -34.49 60.99
#